data_AF-A0A7S2DXZ2-F1
#
_entry.id   AF-A0A7S2DXZ2-F1
#
_cell.length_a   1.000
_cell.length_b   1.000
_cell.length_c   1.000
_cell.angle_alpha   90.00
_cell.angle_beta   90.00
_cell.angle_gamma   90.00
#
_symmetry.space_group_name_H-M   'P 1'
#
loop_
_entity.id
_entity.type
_entity.pdbx_description
1 polymer ?
#
loop_
_entity_poly.entity_id
_entity_poly.type
_entity_poly.pdbx_seq_one_letter_code
_entity_poly.pdbx_strand_id
1 'polypeptide(L)'
;VLRLIKQTSYDSKNMVTFSKSTVMDYLSTKEVVNTRHDAPIPLFPREDLKSDSESSKVCLELKRPAAAGGGTYEKEFNSFNGTTTEEYCKFRMMWDEIVRNVPLRTPADKFAQIDSLVAGNPKMYWDAAVNSIPAAIAETDAGFDHAMDVFSRNFCESDARSVQRQFMNCSLGRPYNMSMTEFFSRLLFMDRCIPYLPGVGARFPEYQLKEIIMANTPNWVNDILCTTSYDWADPAKTHMEVVQHLERLLRIQRQAEQKRKKRNPKKGKKVTKATRTLKREKTRRLVPTKDAVSFLKPSGIVRINI
;
A
#
# COMPACT_ATOMS: atom_id res chain seq x y z
N VAL A 1 27.24 33.96 -8.43
CA VAL A 1 28.34 34.01 -9.42
C VAL A 1 29.12 32.70 -9.31
N LEU A 2 28.59 31.60 -9.83
CA LEU A 2 28.81 31.00 -11.17
C LEU A 2 30.20 30.37 -11.39
N ARG A 3 30.15 29.09 -11.80
CA ARG A 3 31.20 28.20 -12.37
C ARG A 3 32.03 27.45 -11.31
N LEU A 4 32.25 26.13 -11.39
CA LEU A 4 32.61 25.37 -12.58
C LEU A 4 31.96 23.98 -12.66
N ILE A 5 31.48 23.69 -13.87
CA ILE A 5 31.15 22.38 -14.43
C ILE A 5 32.47 21.73 -14.92
N LYS A 6 32.66 20.43 -14.70
CA LYS A 6 33.58 19.60 -15.50
C LYS A 6 32.85 18.37 -16.03
N GLN A 7 32.73 18.33 -17.35
CA GLN A 7 32.41 17.17 -18.19
C GLN A 7 33.56 16.16 -18.18
N THR A 8 33.21 14.88 -18.16
CA THR A 8 33.96 13.77 -18.76
C THR A 8 32.93 12.89 -19.45
N SER A 9 32.75 13.06 -20.76
CA SER A 9 33.30 12.20 -21.82
C SER A 9 32.63 10.82 -21.88
N TYR A 10 31.75 10.69 -22.88
CA TYR A 10 31.20 9.42 -23.36
C TYR A 10 32.32 8.55 -23.94
N ASP A 11 32.36 7.29 -23.53
CA ASP A 11 33.06 6.24 -24.28
C ASP A 11 32.05 5.17 -24.69
N SER A 12 31.69 5.20 -25.98
CA SER A 12 30.76 4.30 -26.63
C SER A 12 31.54 3.10 -27.18
N LYS A 13 31.60 1.99 -26.44
CA LYS A 13 31.91 0.64 -26.94
C LYS A 13 31.82 -0.36 -25.77
N ASN A 14 30.62 -0.89 -25.54
CA ASN A 14 30.36 -2.22 -24.98
C ASN A 14 28.85 -2.45 -25.00
N MET A 15 28.31 -2.86 -26.15
CA MET A 15 26.97 -3.44 -26.20
C MET A 15 27.02 -4.84 -25.59
N VAL A 16 26.77 -4.93 -24.29
CA VAL A 16 26.39 -6.20 -23.67
C VAL A 16 24.94 -6.48 -24.06
N THR A 17 24.75 -7.36 -25.02
CA THR A 17 23.44 -7.93 -25.33
C THR A 17 23.01 -8.81 -24.16
N PHE A 18 22.18 -8.28 -23.26
CA PHE A 18 21.54 -9.07 -22.21
C PHE A 18 20.48 -9.99 -22.84
N SER A 19 20.74 -11.29 -22.75
CA SER A 19 19.76 -12.33 -23.02
C SER A 19 18.54 -12.15 -22.11
N LYS A 20 17.34 -12.22 -22.69
CA LYS A 20 16.06 -12.22 -21.94
C LYS A 20 15.94 -13.35 -20.92
N SER A 21 16.81 -14.37 -20.96
CA SER A 21 16.81 -15.44 -19.96
C SER A 21 17.46 -15.06 -18.63
N THR A 22 18.27 -14.00 -18.58
CA THR A 22 18.99 -13.58 -17.35
C THR A 22 18.18 -12.62 -16.47
N VAL A 23 17.03 -12.13 -16.96
CA VAL A 23 16.14 -11.21 -16.21
C VAL A 23 15.10 -11.98 -15.37
N MET A 24 14.95 -13.29 -15.57
CA MET A 24 13.97 -14.11 -14.82
C MET A 24 14.54 -14.84 -13.60
N ASP A 25 15.86 -14.93 -13.44
CA ASP A 25 16.48 -15.57 -12.27
C ASP A 25 16.70 -14.62 -11.08
N TYR A 26 16.39 -13.32 -11.23
CA TYR A 26 16.37 -12.35 -10.12
C TYR A 26 15.05 -12.34 -9.33
N LEU A 27 14.09 -13.20 -9.67
CA LEU A 27 12.82 -13.34 -8.94
C LEU A 27 12.78 -14.58 -8.03
N SER A 28 13.91 -15.25 -7.82
CA SER A 28 13.97 -16.47 -7.00
C SER A 28 15.21 -16.54 -6.11
N THR A 29 15.56 -15.45 -5.46
CA THR A 29 16.27 -15.52 -4.18
C THR A 29 15.35 -14.99 -3.12
N LYS A 30 15.09 -15.81 -2.11
CA LYS A 30 14.32 -15.47 -0.92
C LYS A 30 14.84 -14.14 -0.38
N GLU A 31 14.15 -13.05 -0.68
CA GLU A 31 14.28 -11.82 0.09
C GLU A 31 13.96 -12.24 1.52
N VAL A 32 14.99 -12.30 2.36
CA VAL A 32 14.84 -12.01 3.77
C VAL A 32 14.13 -10.67 3.76
N VAL A 33 12.81 -10.70 3.97
CA VAL A 33 11.97 -9.53 3.95
C VAL A 33 12.49 -8.66 5.08
N ASN A 34 13.38 -7.76 4.73
CA ASN A 34 13.81 -6.67 5.56
C ASN A 34 12.63 -5.70 5.55
N THR A 35 11.51 -6.11 6.17
CA THR A 35 10.38 -5.25 6.47
C THR A 35 10.92 -4.21 7.41
N ARG A 36 11.47 -3.14 6.83
CA ARG A 36 11.84 -1.94 7.57
C ARG A 36 10.62 -1.54 8.40
N HIS A 37 10.83 -1.27 9.68
CA HIS A 37 9.82 -0.77 10.61
C HIS A 37 9.26 0.62 10.19
N ASP A 38 9.77 1.14 9.06
CA ASP A 38 9.63 2.52 8.58
C ASP A 38 8.82 2.63 7.29
N ALA A 39 8.42 1.50 6.69
CA ALA A 39 7.59 1.54 5.49
C ALA A 39 6.19 2.09 5.83
N PRO A 40 5.64 3.04 5.04
CA PRO A 40 4.29 3.55 5.28
C PRO A 40 3.28 2.41 5.25
N ILE A 41 2.23 2.55 6.06
CA ILE A 41 1.09 1.65 6.15
C ILE A 41 0.52 1.49 4.74
N PRO A 42 0.58 0.28 4.16
CA PRO A 42 0.17 0.05 2.78
C PRO A 42 -1.36 0.05 2.63
N LEU A 43 -1.85 0.23 1.42
CA LEU A 43 -3.29 0.17 1.15
C LEU A 43 -3.85 -1.25 1.34
N PHE A 44 -3.13 -2.29 0.94
CA PHE A 44 -3.46 -3.65 1.33
C PHE A 44 -2.75 -3.94 2.64
N PRO A 45 -3.46 -4.35 3.71
CA PRO A 45 -2.79 -4.91 4.88
C PRO A 45 -1.80 -5.96 4.39
N ARG A 46 -0.55 -5.88 4.88
CA ARG A 46 0.35 -7.00 4.68
C ARG A 46 -0.34 -8.18 5.33
N GLU A 47 -0.46 -9.30 4.61
CA GLU A 47 -0.87 -10.54 5.26
C GLU A 47 0.05 -10.69 6.46
N ASP A 48 -0.54 -10.74 7.66
CA ASP A 48 0.22 -10.95 8.88
C ASP A 48 1.05 -12.20 8.58
N LEU A 49 2.36 -12.03 8.36
CA LEU A 49 3.26 -13.14 8.12
C LEU A 49 3.04 -13.99 9.35
N LYS A 50 2.39 -15.15 9.17
CA LYS A 50 2.05 -16.05 10.26
C LYS A 50 3.35 -16.24 11.03
N SER A 51 3.48 -15.53 12.14
CA SER A 51 4.61 -15.72 13.01
C SER A 51 4.34 -17.10 13.59
N ASP A 52 5.09 -18.10 13.16
CA ASP A 52 5.00 -19.47 13.67
C ASP A 52 5.26 -19.55 15.19
N SER A 53 5.56 -18.44 15.86
CA SER A 53 5.43 -18.28 17.30
C SER A 53 3.96 -18.10 17.68
N GLU A 54 3.41 -19.06 18.41
CA GLU A 54 2.16 -18.91 19.18
C GLU A 54 2.10 -17.51 19.78
N SER A 55 1.24 -16.63 19.25
CA SER A 55 1.09 -15.28 19.78
C SER A 55 0.55 -15.44 21.20
N SER A 56 1.40 -15.21 22.21
CA SER A 56 0.99 -15.28 23.61
C SER A 56 -0.20 -14.35 23.82
N LYS A 57 -1.32 -14.92 24.27
CA LYS A 57 -2.52 -14.16 24.56
C LYS A 57 -2.49 -13.71 26.01
N VAL A 58 -2.86 -12.47 26.23
CA VAL A 58 -3.02 -11.87 27.55
C VAL A 58 -4.52 -11.70 27.79
N CYS A 59 -5.05 -12.38 28.81
CA CYS A 59 -6.44 -12.22 29.22
C CYS A 59 -6.55 -11.05 30.20
N LEU A 60 -7.40 -10.06 29.90
CA LEU A 60 -7.65 -8.93 30.79
C LEU A 60 -9.14 -8.81 31.10
N GLU A 61 -9.46 -8.48 32.35
CA GLU A 61 -10.80 -8.14 32.78
C GLU A 61 -11.15 -6.69 32.43
N LEU A 62 -12.18 -6.51 31.58
CA LEU A 62 -12.68 -5.22 31.12
C LEU A 62 -14.04 -4.90 31.71
N LYS A 63 -14.33 -3.61 31.90
CA LYS A 63 -15.69 -3.16 32.28
C LYS A 63 -16.62 -3.17 31.06
N ARG A 64 -17.87 -3.61 31.24
CA ARG A 64 -18.88 -3.53 30.18
C ARG A 64 -19.28 -2.07 29.89
N PRO A 65 -19.20 -1.60 28.63
CA PRO A 65 -19.53 -0.23 28.27
C PRO A 65 -21.05 -0.04 28.13
N ALA A 66 -21.80 -0.04 29.24
CA ALA A 66 -23.23 0.38 29.22
C ALA A 66 -23.93 0.51 30.59
N ALA A 67 -23.36 0.05 31.71
CA ALA A 67 -24.08 0.07 32.98
C ALA A 67 -23.21 0.66 34.09
N ALA A 68 -23.72 1.69 34.77
CA ALA A 68 -23.23 2.06 36.09
C ALA A 68 -23.46 0.85 37.02
N GLY A 69 -22.39 0.14 37.37
CA GLY A 69 -22.45 -1.16 38.06
C GLY A 69 -22.35 -2.40 37.15
N GLY A 70 -22.01 -2.24 35.87
CA GLY A 70 -21.83 -3.36 34.93
C GLY A 70 -20.64 -4.25 35.33
N GLY A 71 -20.88 -5.58 35.37
CA GLY A 71 -19.85 -6.57 35.65
C GLY A 71 -18.66 -6.53 34.70
N THR A 72 -17.57 -7.17 35.09
CA THR A 72 -16.39 -7.34 34.24
C THR A 72 -16.61 -8.47 33.22
N TYR A 73 -15.85 -8.44 32.13
CA TYR A 73 -15.73 -9.56 31.20
C TYR A 73 -14.27 -9.73 30.80
N GLU A 74 -13.83 -10.97 30.63
CA GLU A 74 -12.49 -11.27 30.15
C GLU A 74 -12.42 -11.08 28.62
N LYS A 75 -11.38 -10.38 28.15
CA LYS A 75 -11.04 -10.27 26.74
C LYS A 75 -9.59 -10.68 26.55
N GLU A 76 -9.37 -11.52 25.55
CA GLU A 76 -8.03 -11.91 25.11
C GLU A 76 -7.46 -10.84 24.19
N PHE A 77 -6.23 -10.44 24.48
CA PHE A 77 -5.42 -9.55 23.66
C PHE A 77 -4.18 -10.31 23.17
N ASN A 78 -3.81 -10.10 21.91
CA ASN A 78 -2.57 -10.70 21.39
C ASN A 78 -1.39 -9.85 21.85
N SER A 79 -0.31 -10.51 22.31
CA SER A 79 0.96 -9.83 22.53
C SER A 79 1.49 -9.21 21.24
N PHE A 80 1.96 -7.98 21.31
CA PHE A 80 2.62 -7.28 20.23
C PHE A 80 4.05 -7.78 20.05
N ASN A 81 4.24 -8.58 19.01
CA ASN A 81 5.53 -8.97 18.44
C ASN A 81 5.66 -8.47 16.99
N GLY A 82 4.93 -7.39 16.66
CA GLY A 82 4.83 -6.90 15.30
C GLY A 82 6.15 -6.36 14.78
N THR A 83 6.32 -6.44 13.47
CA THR A 83 7.49 -5.91 12.75
C THR A 83 7.12 -4.75 11.84
N THR A 84 5.83 -4.48 11.67
CA THR A 84 5.35 -3.43 10.77
C THR A 84 4.78 -2.24 11.51
N THR A 85 4.89 -1.06 10.89
CA THR A 85 4.26 0.19 11.35
C THR A 85 2.74 0.03 11.55
N GLU A 86 2.09 -0.78 10.71
CA GLU A 86 0.66 -1.07 10.83
C GLU A 86 0.33 -1.85 12.09
N GLU A 87 1.08 -2.92 12.40
CA GLU A 87 0.90 -3.70 13.62
C GLU A 87 1.14 -2.84 14.86
N TYR A 88 2.14 -1.96 14.83
CA TYR A 88 2.38 -0.99 15.91
C TYR A 88 1.17 -0.07 16.13
N CYS A 89 0.60 0.47 15.05
CA CYS A 89 -0.59 1.32 15.17
C CYS A 89 -1.79 0.54 15.70
N LYS A 90 -2.00 -0.71 15.25
CA LYS A 90 -3.04 -1.60 15.79
C LYS A 90 -2.83 -1.85 17.29
N PHE A 91 -1.58 -2.09 17.71
CA PHE A 91 -1.22 -2.22 19.13
C PHE A 91 -1.53 -0.96 19.92
N ARG A 92 -1.18 0.23 19.42
CA ARG A 92 -1.50 1.51 20.09
C ARG A 92 -3.01 1.75 20.19
N MET A 93 -3.77 1.42 19.15
CA MET A 93 -5.24 1.48 19.19
C MET A 93 -5.84 0.52 20.22
N MET A 94 -5.29 -0.69 20.31
CA MET A 94 -5.66 -1.69 21.32
C MET A 94 -5.32 -1.20 22.73
N TRP A 95 -4.13 -0.59 22.92
CA TRP A 95 -3.72 0.00 24.18
C TRP A 95 -4.70 1.10 24.63
N ASP A 96 -5.09 2.00 23.73
CA ASP A 96 -6.08 3.03 24.04
C ASP A 96 -7.45 2.43 24.41
N GLU A 97 -7.82 1.27 23.86
CA GLU A 97 -9.01 0.52 24.26
C GLU A 97 -8.85 -0.05 25.67
N ILE A 98 -7.69 -0.61 26.01
CA ILE A 98 -7.37 -1.16 27.33
C ILE A 98 -7.42 -0.04 28.38
N VAL A 99 -6.74 1.09 28.16
CA VAL A 99 -6.72 2.22 29.10
C VAL A 99 -8.12 2.77 29.36
N ARG A 100 -9.01 2.74 28.36
CA ARG A 100 -10.40 3.21 28.51
C ARG A 100 -11.29 2.25 29.32
N ASN A 101 -11.01 0.95 29.30
CA ASN A 101 -11.92 -0.09 29.80
C ASN A 101 -11.40 -0.86 31.02
N VAL A 102 -10.08 -0.87 31.25
CA VAL A 102 -9.41 -1.48 32.41
C VAL A 102 -9.17 -0.38 33.46
N PRO A 103 -9.37 -0.66 34.76
CA PRO A 103 -9.07 0.29 35.83
C PRO A 103 -7.56 0.43 36.09
N LEU A 104 -6.78 0.83 35.08
CA LEU A 104 -5.35 1.17 35.22
C LEU A 104 -5.24 2.54 35.92
N ARG A 105 -5.22 2.53 37.26
CA ARG A 105 -5.29 3.75 38.07
C ARG A 105 -3.93 4.35 38.37
N THR A 106 -2.86 3.57 38.30
CA THR A 106 -1.52 4.03 38.62
C THR A 106 -0.58 3.94 37.41
N PRO A 107 0.47 4.78 37.34
CA PRO A 107 1.51 4.64 36.32
C PRO A 107 2.16 3.25 36.34
N ALA A 108 2.38 2.68 37.53
CA ALA A 108 2.94 1.35 37.69
C ALA A 108 2.09 0.26 37.01
N ASP A 109 0.76 0.33 37.13
CA ASP A 109 -0.15 -0.59 36.43
C ASP A 109 -0.01 -0.46 34.91
N LYS A 110 0.14 0.77 34.41
CA LYS A 110 0.31 1.03 32.97
C LYS A 110 1.62 0.44 32.44
N PHE A 111 2.72 0.63 33.17
CA PHE A 111 4.01 0.03 32.83
C PHE A 111 3.94 -1.50 32.81
N ALA A 112 3.43 -2.11 33.88
CA ALA A 112 3.28 -3.56 33.98
C ALA A 112 2.39 -4.12 32.86
N GLN A 113 1.31 -3.41 32.53
CA GLN A 113 0.39 -3.85 31.48
C GLN A 113 1.04 -3.80 30.09
N ILE A 114 1.75 -2.72 29.74
CA ILE A 114 2.50 -2.68 28.47
C ILE A 114 3.56 -3.78 28.45
N ASP A 115 4.28 -3.97 29.56
CA ASP A 115 5.33 -4.99 29.67
C ASP A 115 4.82 -6.40 29.34
N SER A 116 3.61 -6.72 29.81
CA SER A 116 2.93 -7.99 29.50
C SER A 116 2.41 -8.09 28.05
N LEU A 117 2.12 -6.96 27.41
CA LEU A 117 1.53 -6.91 26.07
C LEU A 117 2.59 -6.84 24.98
N VAL A 118 3.85 -6.62 25.30
CA VAL A 118 4.93 -6.47 24.32
C VAL A 118 5.86 -7.69 24.43
N ALA A 119 6.17 -8.32 23.30
CA ALA A 119 7.00 -9.51 23.24
C ALA A 119 8.04 -9.40 22.11
N GLY A 120 9.06 -10.27 22.12
CA GLY A 120 10.07 -10.35 21.08
C GLY A 120 10.88 -9.06 20.89
N ASN A 121 11.14 -8.68 19.64
CA ASN A 121 11.94 -7.48 19.32
C ASN A 121 11.33 -6.17 19.88
N PRO A 122 10.00 -5.94 19.78
CA PRO A 122 9.35 -4.82 20.45
C PRO A 122 9.67 -4.65 21.94
N LYS A 123 9.87 -5.75 22.68
CA LYS A 123 10.14 -5.70 24.12
C LYS A 123 11.48 -5.02 24.41
N MET A 124 12.49 -5.25 23.57
CA MET A 124 13.79 -4.60 23.70
C MET A 124 13.69 -3.08 23.54
N TYR A 125 12.86 -2.59 22.61
CA TYR A 125 12.63 -1.16 22.42
C TYR A 125 11.86 -0.53 23.57
N TRP A 126 10.91 -1.28 24.16
CA TRP A 126 10.18 -0.86 25.35
C TRP A 126 11.11 -0.77 26.57
N ASP A 127 11.93 -1.78 26.82
CA ASP A 127 12.89 -1.78 27.94
C ASP A 127 13.89 -0.64 27.83
N ALA A 128 14.39 -0.37 26.62
CA ALA A 128 15.23 0.79 26.36
C ALA A 128 14.51 2.12 26.65
N ALA A 129 13.22 2.22 26.30
CA ALA A 129 12.41 3.41 26.58
C ALA A 129 12.20 3.63 28.09
N VAL A 130 11.87 2.58 28.84
CA VAL A 130 11.71 2.65 30.30
C VAL A 130 13.00 3.08 30.99
N ASN A 131 14.15 2.55 30.56
CA ASN A 131 15.46 2.92 31.11
C ASN A 131 15.88 4.35 30.77
N SER A 132 15.27 4.97 29.77
CA SER A 132 15.56 6.36 29.38
C SER A 132 14.79 7.41 30.18
N ILE A 133 13.82 6.99 31.00
CA ILE A 133 12.98 7.91 31.76
C ILE A 133 13.82 8.67 32.81
N PRO A 134 13.75 10.01 32.86
CA PRO A 134 14.39 10.77 33.92
C PRO A 134 13.88 10.37 35.31
N ALA A 135 14.79 10.16 36.26
CA ALA A 135 14.45 9.73 37.62
C ALA A 135 13.38 10.61 38.31
N ALA A 136 13.33 11.90 37.98
CA ALA A 136 12.36 12.84 38.53
C ALA A 136 10.90 12.55 38.13
N ILE A 137 10.66 11.81 37.04
CA ILE A 137 9.31 11.52 36.52
C ILE A 137 9.00 10.02 36.41
N ALA A 138 9.91 9.14 36.83
CA ALA A 138 9.84 7.69 36.60
C ALA A 138 8.53 7.04 37.08
N GLU A 139 7.98 7.47 38.22
CA GLU A 139 6.76 6.90 38.82
C GLU A 139 5.49 7.72 38.53
N THR A 140 5.51 8.53 37.46
CA THR A 140 4.41 9.44 37.13
C THR A 140 3.81 9.13 35.76
N ASP A 141 2.59 9.63 35.51
CA ASP A 141 1.98 9.55 34.17
C ASP A 141 2.83 10.26 33.11
N ALA A 142 3.54 11.33 33.47
CA ALA A 142 4.47 12.01 32.56
C ALA A 142 5.66 11.10 32.20
N GLY A 143 6.14 10.27 33.12
CA GLY A 143 7.15 9.25 32.84
C GLY A 143 6.64 8.18 31.89
N PHE A 144 5.40 7.74 32.06
CA PHE A 144 4.75 6.80 31.15
C PHE A 144 4.59 7.38 29.73
N ASP A 145 4.10 8.62 29.62
CA ASP A 145 3.94 9.30 28.33
C ASP A 145 5.30 9.47 27.63
N HIS A 146 6.34 9.80 28.39
CA HIS A 146 7.71 9.87 27.88
C HIS A 146 8.20 8.51 27.36
N ALA A 147 8.00 7.43 28.12
CA ALA A 147 8.37 6.09 27.70
C ALA A 147 7.63 5.67 26.41
N MET A 148 6.34 5.98 26.30
CA MET A 148 5.56 5.67 25.09
C MET A 148 6.01 6.47 23.87
N ASP A 149 6.46 7.73 24.04
CA ASP A 149 7.05 8.53 22.96
C ASP A 149 8.41 7.95 22.53
N VAL A 150 9.30 7.66 23.47
CA VAL A 150 10.61 7.04 23.17
C VAL A 150 10.43 5.66 22.53
N PHE A 151 9.50 4.85 23.02
CA PHE A 151 9.17 3.55 22.44
C PHE A 151 8.72 3.70 20.98
N SER A 152 7.89 4.71 20.68
CA SER A 152 7.45 4.99 19.30
C SER A 152 8.60 5.35 18.37
N ARG A 153 9.57 6.13 18.85
CA ARG A 153 10.75 6.57 18.08
C ARG A 153 11.83 5.50 17.94
N ASN A 154 11.89 4.57 18.89
CA ASN A 154 12.76 3.41 18.80
C ASN A 154 12.20 2.36 17.84
N PHE A 155 10.86 2.26 17.76
CA PHE A 155 10.19 1.32 16.87
C PHE A 155 10.04 1.84 15.43
N CYS A 156 9.72 3.13 15.24
CA CYS A 156 9.56 3.76 13.92
C CYS A 156 10.51 4.95 13.75
N GLU A 157 10.93 5.21 12.51
CA GLU A 157 11.59 6.46 12.12
C GLU A 157 10.87 7.73 12.64
N SER A 158 11.65 8.72 13.09
CA SER A 158 11.12 9.93 13.76
C SER A 158 10.18 10.79 12.90
N ASP A 159 10.24 10.65 11.58
CA ASP A 159 9.41 11.34 10.58
C ASP A 159 8.33 10.43 9.97
N ALA A 160 8.12 9.23 10.51
CA ALA A 160 7.14 8.26 10.01
C ALA A 160 5.73 8.86 9.82
N ARG A 161 5.30 9.76 10.71
CA ARG A 161 4.02 10.48 10.55
C ARG A 161 3.98 11.34 9.29
N SER A 162 5.04 12.09 9.03
CA SER A 162 5.19 12.93 7.85
C SER A 162 5.18 12.06 6.57
N VAL A 163 5.99 11.00 6.57
CA VAL A 163 6.09 10.04 5.46
C VAL A 163 4.74 9.39 5.17
N GLN A 164 4.01 8.95 6.20
CA GLN A 164 2.69 8.37 6.04
C GLN A 164 1.69 9.35 5.43
N ARG A 165 1.67 10.61 5.89
CA ARG A 165 0.79 11.64 5.33
C ARG A 165 1.13 11.95 3.88
N GLN A 166 2.41 12.06 3.55
CA GLN A 166 2.86 12.27 2.17
C GLN A 166 2.47 11.09 1.27
N PHE A 167 2.65 9.85 1.75
CA PHE A 167 2.22 8.65 1.05
C PHE A 167 0.72 8.69 0.75
N MET A 168 -0.11 9.00 1.75
CA MET A 168 -1.57 9.12 1.59
C MET A 168 -2.00 10.19 0.59
N ASN A 169 -1.29 11.33 0.54
CA ASN A 169 -1.60 12.43 -0.37
C ASN A 169 -1.12 12.23 -1.81
N CYS A 170 0.09 11.71 -1.99
CA CYS A 170 0.79 11.79 -3.27
C CYS A 170 1.03 10.43 -3.94
N SER A 171 1.02 9.34 -3.18
CA SER A 171 1.43 8.02 -3.68
C SER A 171 0.34 6.97 -3.55
N LEU A 172 -0.74 7.28 -2.83
CA LEU A 172 -1.86 6.38 -2.67
C LEU A 172 -2.63 6.30 -3.99
N GLY A 173 -2.64 5.09 -4.57
CA GLY A 173 -3.38 4.77 -5.78
C GLY A 173 -4.39 3.66 -5.51
N ARG A 174 -5.68 3.90 -5.79
CA ARG A 174 -6.73 2.88 -5.66
C ARG A 174 -6.58 1.82 -6.77
N PRO A 175 -6.40 0.54 -6.42
CA PRO A 175 -6.38 -0.57 -7.36
C PRO A 175 -7.72 -0.72 -8.07
N TYR A 176 -7.69 -1.12 -9.35
CA TYR A 176 -8.90 -1.23 -10.16
C TYR A 176 -9.95 -2.19 -9.57
N ASN A 177 -9.49 -3.27 -8.95
CA ASN A 177 -10.32 -4.32 -8.33
C ASN A 177 -10.87 -3.94 -6.95
N MET A 178 -10.35 -2.92 -6.29
CA MET A 178 -10.82 -2.48 -4.97
C MET A 178 -12.04 -1.56 -5.10
N SER A 179 -13.09 -1.79 -4.34
CA SER A 179 -14.26 -0.89 -4.30
C SER A 179 -13.92 0.46 -3.66
N MET A 180 -14.73 1.49 -3.93
CA MET A 180 -14.54 2.79 -3.26
C MET A 180 -14.80 2.70 -1.77
N THR A 181 -15.72 1.83 -1.36
CA THR A 181 -16.02 1.59 0.06
C THR A 181 -14.86 0.93 0.80
N GLU A 182 -14.22 -0.09 0.21
CA GLU A 182 -13.02 -0.72 0.78
C GLU A 182 -11.86 0.27 0.84
N PHE A 183 -11.62 1.00 -0.26
CA PHE A 183 -10.58 2.02 -0.32
C PHE A 183 -10.78 3.08 0.77
N PHE A 184 -12.00 3.60 0.91
CA PHE A 184 -12.32 4.60 1.92
C PHE A 184 -12.18 4.06 3.34
N SER A 185 -12.67 2.85 3.60
CA SER A 185 -12.53 2.20 4.91
C SER A 185 -11.05 2.04 5.30
N ARG A 186 -10.21 1.69 4.33
CA ARG A 186 -8.76 1.62 4.53
C ARG A 186 -8.14 3.00 4.73
N LEU A 187 -8.56 4.01 3.97
CA LEU A 187 -8.12 5.39 4.12
C LEU A 187 -8.40 5.92 5.53
N LEU A 188 -9.61 5.68 6.05
CA LEU A 188 -9.97 6.03 7.43
C LEU A 188 -9.16 5.26 8.47
N PHE A 189 -8.81 4.01 8.21
CA PHE A 189 -7.90 3.28 9.08
C PHE A 189 -6.50 3.92 9.10
N MET A 190 -5.92 4.21 7.94
CA MET A 190 -4.62 4.89 7.85
C MET A 190 -4.64 6.27 8.52
N ASP A 191 -5.71 7.05 8.34
CA ASP A 191 -5.89 8.35 9.00
C ASP A 191 -5.98 8.22 10.53
N ARG A 192 -6.69 7.20 11.04
CA ARG A 192 -6.73 6.88 12.48
C ARG A 192 -5.36 6.47 13.03
N CYS A 193 -4.45 5.97 12.20
CA CYS A 193 -3.11 5.58 12.62
C CYS A 193 -2.16 6.77 12.79
N ILE A 194 -2.41 7.90 12.09
CA ILE A 194 -1.54 9.08 12.06
C ILE A 194 -1.11 9.58 13.47
N PRO A 195 -2.00 9.69 14.47
CA PRO A 195 -1.61 10.18 15.79
C PRO A 195 -0.64 9.27 16.54
N TYR A 196 -0.62 7.98 16.24
CA TYR A 196 0.24 7.01 16.93
C TYR A 196 1.66 6.97 16.38
N LEU A 197 1.89 7.49 15.17
CA LEU A 197 3.21 7.55 14.56
C LEU A 197 4.02 8.70 15.15
N PRO A 198 5.34 8.54 15.36
CA PRO A 198 6.20 9.64 15.78
C PRO A 198 6.31 10.73 14.70
N GLY A 199 6.54 11.96 15.14
CA GLY A 199 6.78 13.12 14.27
C GLY A 199 5.66 14.18 14.30
N VAL A 200 5.69 15.08 13.32
CA VAL A 200 4.80 16.25 13.26
C VAL A 200 3.66 16.01 12.27
N GLY A 201 2.47 16.47 12.64
CA GLY A 201 1.28 16.39 11.80
C GLY A 201 0.06 15.94 12.59
N ALA A 202 -1.11 16.34 12.10
CA ALA A 202 -2.39 15.91 12.63
C ALA A 202 -3.07 14.97 11.63
N ARG A 203 -4.18 14.37 12.06
CA ARG A 203 -5.11 13.69 11.17
C ARG A 203 -5.56 14.61 10.05
N PHE A 204 -5.95 14.01 8.94
CA PHE A 204 -6.48 14.74 7.80
C PHE A 204 -7.83 15.37 8.18
N PRO A 205 -8.02 16.68 7.92
CA PRO A 205 -9.33 17.28 8.00
C PRO A 205 -10.25 16.68 6.94
N GLU A 206 -11.56 16.81 7.17
CA GLU A 206 -12.59 16.18 6.34
C GLU A 206 -12.42 16.51 4.84
N TYR A 207 -12.19 17.77 4.51
CA TYR A 207 -12.03 18.18 3.11
C TYR A 207 -10.83 17.50 2.42
N GLN A 208 -9.69 17.33 3.11
CA GLN A 208 -8.50 16.67 2.54
C GLN A 208 -8.77 15.19 2.29
N LEU A 209 -9.51 14.51 3.17
CA LEU A 209 -9.90 13.13 2.93
C LEU A 209 -10.80 13.01 1.68
N LYS A 210 -11.71 13.97 1.45
CA LYS A 210 -12.50 14.02 0.21
C LYS A 210 -11.61 14.22 -1.02
N GLU A 211 -10.62 15.11 -0.95
CA GLU A 211 -9.66 15.34 -2.04
C GLU A 211 -8.86 14.08 -2.38
N ILE A 212 -8.36 13.34 -1.38
CA ILE A 212 -7.64 12.07 -1.60
C ILE A 212 -8.55 11.04 -2.29
N ILE A 213 -9.81 10.95 -1.87
CA ILE A 213 -10.80 10.07 -2.51
C ILE A 213 -10.98 10.45 -3.98
N MET A 214 -11.20 11.74 -4.26
CA MET A 214 -11.41 12.26 -5.62
C MET A 214 -10.19 12.06 -6.52
N ALA A 215 -8.98 12.31 -6.01
CA ALA A 215 -7.73 12.06 -6.74
C ALA A 215 -7.54 10.58 -7.13
N ASN A 216 -8.20 9.67 -6.40
CA ASN A 216 -8.17 8.22 -6.63
C ASN A 216 -9.36 7.70 -7.46
N THR A 217 -10.19 8.62 -7.98
CA THR A 217 -11.25 8.28 -8.94
C THR A 217 -10.75 8.41 -10.37
N PRO A 218 -11.25 7.58 -11.31
CA PRO A 218 -10.94 7.77 -12.72
C PRO A 218 -11.40 9.13 -13.24
N ASN A 219 -10.63 9.78 -14.12
CA ASN A 219 -10.94 11.12 -14.65
C ASN A 219 -12.35 11.27 -15.23
N TRP A 220 -12.89 10.24 -15.88
CA TRP A 220 -14.25 10.29 -16.44
C TRP A 220 -15.33 10.49 -15.37
N VAL A 221 -15.06 10.09 -14.13
CA VAL A 221 -15.97 10.34 -13.00
C VAL A 221 -16.04 11.84 -12.74
N ASN A 222 -14.90 12.53 -12.74
CA ASN A 222 -14.87 14.00 -12.59
C ASN A 222 -15.67 14.69 -13.69
N ASP A 223 -15.58 14.23 -14.94
CA ASP A 223 -16.37 14.77 -16.05
C ASP A 223 -17.88 14.61 -15.79
N ILE A 224 -18.31 13.46 -15.24
CA ILE A 224 -19.71 13.24 -14.88
C ILE A 224 -20.14 14.13 -13.72
N LEU A 225 -19.31 14.31 -12.69
CA LEU A 225 -19.66 15.18 -11.56
C LEU A 225 -19.81 16.64 -12.01
N CYS A 226 -18.92 17.11 -12.89
CA CYS A 226 -19.01 18.44 -13.51
C CYS A 226 -20.29 18.62 -14.32
N THR A 227 -20.73 17.60 -15.08
CA THR A 227 -21.96 17.68 -15.89
C THR A 227 -23.24 17.52 -15.09
N THR A 228 -23.22 16.73 -14.00
CA THR A 228 -24.39 16.48 -13.15
C THR A 228 -24.59 17.53 -12.07
N SER A 229 -23.75 18.58 -12.01
CA SER A 229 -23.72 19.59 -10.95
C SER A 229 -23.63 18.98 -9.55
N TYR A 230 -23.04 17.78 -9.42
CA TYR A 230 -22.80 17.17 -8.13
C TYR A 230 -21.59 17.83 -7.48
N ASP A 231 -21.85 18.74 -6.56
CA ASP A 231 -20.80 19.36 -5.77
C ASP A 231 -20.30 18.37 -4.69
N TRP A 232 -19.18 17.70 -4.94
CA TRP A 232 -18.55 16.80 -3.97
C TRP A 232 -17.82 17.54 -2.85
N ALA A 233 -17.51 18.83 -3.05
CA ALA A 233 -16.84 19.69 -2.08
C ALA A 233 -17.83 20.33 -1.09
N ASP A 234 -19.13 20.16 -1.32
CA ASP A 234 -20.21 20.58 -0.42
C ASP A 234 -19.93 20.13 1.03
N PRO A 235 -19.76 21.07 1.98
CA PRO A 235 -19.56 20.76 3.39
C PRO A 235 -20.73 20.01 4.03
N ALA A 236 -21.95 20.15 3.51
CA ALA A 236 -23.13 19.47 4.03
C ALA A 236 -23.15 17.97 3.72
N LYS A 237 -22.39 17.53 2.69
CA LYS A 237 -22.31 16.12 2.31
C LYS A 237 -21.28 15.39 3.15
N THR A 238 -21.70 14.29 3.75
CA THR A 238 -20.79 13.39 4.45
C THR A 238 -19.88 12.67 3.47
N HIS A 239 -18.70 12.26 3.94
CA HIS A 239 -17.82 11.37 3.18
C HIS A 239 -18.52 10.11 2.65
N MET A 240 -19.38 9.53 3.47
CA MET A 240 -20.06 8.28 3.12
C MET A 240 -20.99 8.48 1.93
N GLU A 241 -21.69 9.62 1.85
CA GLU A 241 -22.54 9.95 0.72
C GLU A 241 -21.74 10.13 -0.56
N VAL A 242 -20.58 10.80 -0.50
CA VAL A 242 -19.66 10.95 -1.64
C VAL A 242 -19.18 9.57 -2.10
N VAL A 243 -18.70 8.73 -1.18
CA VAL A 243 -18.22 7.37 -1.48
C VAL A 243 -19.33 6.50 -2.09
N GLN A 244 -20.55 6.55 -1.55
CA GLN A 244 -21.70 5.83 -2.09
C GLN A 244 -22.10 6.34 -3.48
N HIS A 245 -21.97 7.64 -3.74
CA HIS A 245 -22.23 8.20 -5.07
C HIS A 245 -21.18 7.72 -6.09
N LEU A 246 -19.90 7.80 -5.75
CA LEU A 246 -18.81 7.33 -6.59
C LEU A 246 -18.91 5.82 -6.87
N GLU A 247 -19.22 5.02 -5.86
CA GLU A 247 -19.43 3.58 -5.98
C GLU A 247 -20.60 3.26 -6.93
N ARG A 248 -21.69 4.04 -6.89
CA ARG A 248 -22.81 3.92 -7.85
C ARG A 248 -22.36 4.18 -9.28
N LEU A 249 -21.62 5.26 -9.54
CA LEU A 249 -21.10 5.60 -10.86
C LEU A 249 -20.20 4.48 -11.41
N LEU A 250 -19.27 3.97 -10.59
CA LEU A 250 -18.38 2.87 -10.98
C LEU A 250 -19.15 1.60 -11.30
N ARG A 251 -20.21 1.27 -10.54
CA ARG A 251 -21.07 0.11 -10.83
C ARG A 251 -21.80 0.25 -12.15
N ILE A 252 -22.38 1.42 -12.44
CA ILE A 252 -23.05 1.70 -13.72
C ILE A 252 -22.08 1.48 -14.89
N GLN A 253 -20.86 1.99 -14.79
CA GLN A 253 -19.83 1.80 -15.82
C GLN A 253 -19.45 0.33 -16.01
N ARG A 254 -19.19 -0.41 -14.93
CA ARG A 254 -18.89 -1.86 -15.02
C ARG A 254 -20.01 -2.63 -15.70
N GLN A 255 -21.26 -2.32 -15.39
CA GLN A 255 -22.42 -2.93 -16.03
C GLN A 255 -22.51 -2.58 -17.52
N ALA A 256 -22.25 -1.32 -17.89
CA ALA A 256 -22.23 -0.88 -19.29
C ALA A 256 -21.15 -1.61 -20.09
N GLU A 257 -19.94 -1.75 -19.55
CA GLU A 257 -18.84 -2.48 -20.18
C GLU A 257 -19.14 -3.97 -20.35
N GLN A 258 -19.74 -4.61 -19.33
CA GLN A 258 -20.17 -6.01 -19.43
C GLN A 258 -21.24 -6.20 -20.50
N LYS A 259 -22.22 -5.30 -20.61
CA LYS A 259 -23.24 -5.31 -21.67
C LYS A 259 -22.61 -5.13 -23.06
N ARG A 260 -21.62 -4.24 -23.21
CA ARG A 260 -20.87 -4.05 -24.47
C ARG A 260 -20.09 -5.30 -24.87
N LYS A 261 -19.41 -5.96 -23.92
CA LYS A 261 -18.70 -7.22 -24.15
C LYS A 261 -19.63 -8.37 -24.58
N LYS A 262 -20.84 -8.45 -24.00
CA LYS A 262 -21.86 -9.44 -24.39
C LYS A 262 -22.45 -9.20 -25.78
N ARG A 263 -22.59 -7.93 -26.21
CA ARG A 263 -23.12 -7.58 -27.54
C ARG A 263 -22.13 -7.82 -28.68
N ASN A 264 -20.83 -7.72 -28.41
CA ASN A 264 -19.76 -8.02 -29.36
C ASN A 264 -18.92 -9.21 -28.88
N PRO A 265 -19.45 -10.44 -28.87
CA PRO A 265 -18.59 -11.59 -28.71
C PRO A 265 -17.61 -11.56 -29.88
N LYS A 266 -16.30 -11.45 -29.58
CA LYS A 266 -15.25 -11.58 -30.60
C LYS A 266 -15.59 -12.82 -31.42
N LYS A 267 -15.93 -12.65 -32.70
CA LYS A 267 -16.07 -13.75 -33.66
C LYS A 267 -14.71 -14.44 -33.72
N GLY A 268 -14.54 -15.48 -32.90
CA GLY A 268 -13.42 -16.39 -33.01
C GLY A 268 -13.45 -17.00 -34.40
N LYS A 269 -12.36 -16.80 -35.14
CA LYS A 269 -12.02 -17.53 -36.36
C LYS A 269 -12.32 -19.01 -36.16
N LYS A 270 -13.39 -19.53 -36.79
CA LYS A 270 -13.44 -20.93 -37.19
C LYS A 270 -12.46 -21.08 -38.36
N VAL A 271 -11.25 -21.54 -38.09
CA VAL A 271 -10.43 -22.21 -39.12
C VAL A 271 -10.52 -23.70 -38.83
N THR A 272 -11.62 -24.31 -39.27
CA THR A 272 -11.66 -25.72 -39.61
C THR A 272 -10.96 -25.91 -40.96
N LYS A 273 -9.80 -26.55 -40.98
CA LYS A 273 -9.34 -27.32 -42.14
C LYS A 273 -8.61 -28.57 -41.65
N ALA A 274 -9.41 -29.61 -41.43
CA ALA A 274 -8.93 -30.98 -41.55
C ALA A 274 -8.98 -31.37 -43.03
N THR A 275 -7.82 -31.58 -43.66
CA THR A 275 -7.68 -32.48 -44.83
C THR A 275 -6.24 -32.99 -44.94
N ARG A 276 -5.99 -34.11 -44.25
CA ARG A 276 -5.46 -35.36 -44.83
C ARG A 276 -4.53 -35.22 -46.06
N THR A 277 -3.24 -35.49 -45.87
CA THR A 277 -2.46 -36.24 -46.87
C THR A 277 -1.35 -37.02 -46.18
N LEU A 278 -1.43 -38.34 -46.34
CA LEU A 278 -0.51 -39.34 -45.82
C LEU A 278 -0.11 -40.15 -47.06
N LYS A 279 1.11 -39.98 -47.56
CA LYS A 279 1.91 -40.98 -48.32
C LYS A 279 3.19 -40.33 -48.88
N ARG A 280 4.34 -40.92 -48.52
CA ARG A 280 5.42 -41.43 -49.40
C ARG A 280 6.00 -40.46 -50.46
N GLU A 281 7.29 -40.38 -50.77
CA GLU A 281 8.50 -41.12 -50.41
C GLU A 281 9.65 -40.41 -51.16
N LYS A 282 10.63 -39.91 -50.41
CA LYS A 282 12.08 -40.01 -50.65
C LYS A 282 12.57 -40.21 -52.10
N THR A 283 13.03 -39.15 -52.79
CA THR A 283 14.34 -39.21 -53.50
C THR A 283 14.98 -37.84 -53.78
N ARG A 284 16.22 -37.75 -53.27
CA ARG A 284 17.42 -36.97 -53.63
C ARG A 284 17.48 -36.14 -54.93
N ARG A 285 18.08 -34.96 -54.73
CA ARG A 285 19.12 -34.24 -55.53
C ARG A 285 18.73 -33.72 -56.92
N LEU A 286 18.87 -32.41 -57.12
CA LEU A 286 19.95 -31.82 -57.92
C LEU A 286 20.04 -30.29 -57.75
N VAL A 287 21.25 -29.81 -57.99
CA VAL A 287 21.90 -28.51 -57.73
C VAL A 287 21.60 -27.50 -58.87
N PRO A 288 21.86 -26.19 -58.72
CA PRO A 288 21.22 -25.12 -59.47
C PRO A 288 22.03 -24.60 -60.67
N THR A 289 21.35 -23.90 -61.57
CA THR A 289 21.91 -23.01 -62.61
C THR A 289 21.00 -21.78 -62.69
N LYS A 290 21.43 -20.59 -62.28
CA LYS A 290 22.25 -19.59 -62.98
C LYS A 290 21.58 -18.97 -64.22
N ASP A 291 21.51 -17.64 -64.13
CA ASP A 291 21.42 -16.62 -65.18
C ASP A 291 20.05 -16.53 -65.90
N ALA A 292 19.50 -15.35 -66.20
CA ALA A 292 20.10 -14.04 -66.34
C ALA A 292 19.01 -12.95 -66.41
N VAL A 293 19.42 -11.69 -66.12
CA VAL A 293 19.06 -10.46 -66.88
C VAL A 293 17.60 -9.98 -66.72
N SER A 294 17.25 -8.72 -66.49
CA SER A 294 17.88 -7.43 -66.17
C SER A 294 16.69 -6.45 -66.19
N PHE A 295 16.66 -5.39 -65.40
CA PHE A 295 16.33 -4.06 -65.94
C PHE A 295 16.67 -2.98 -64.92
N LEU A 296 17.40 -2.00 -65.42
CA LEU A 296 18.04 -0.88 -64.75
C LEU A 296 17.11 0.34 -64.65
N LYS A 297 17.25 1.05 -63.51
CA LYS A 297 17.36 2.54 -63.35
C LYS A 297 16.08 3.41 -63.40
N PRO A 298 16.15 4.68 -62.96
CA PRO A 298 16.88 5.26 -61.81
C PRO A 298 16.10 6.38 -61.03
N SER A 299 16.69 6.87 -59.93
CA SER A 299 16.70 8.28 -59.39
C SER A 299 15.37 9.06 -59.20
N GLY A 300 15.15 9.84 -58.14
CA GLY A 300 16.08 10.40 -57.18
C GLY A 300 15.38 11.21 -56.08
N ILE A 301 16.20 11.65 -55.14
CA ILE A 301 15.90 12.57 -54.05
C ILE A 301 16.06 14.00 -54.58
N VAL A 302 15.08 14.88 -54.33
CA VAL A 302 15.31 16.32 -54.18
C VAL A 302 14.48 16.82 -53.00
N ARG A 303 15.14 17.62 -52.17
CA ARG A 303 14.65 18.32 -50.98
C ARG A 303 14.91 19.82 -51.23
N ILE A 304 14.08 20.67 -50.59
CA ILE A 304 14.22 22.12 -50.32
C ILE A 304 14.07 23.05 -51.55
N ASN A 305 13.41 24.23 -51.57
CA ASN A 305 13.16 25.32 -50.60
C ASN A 305 11.94 26.16 -51.06
N ILE A 306 11.09 26.65 -50.13
CA ILE A 306 10.90 28.09 -49.77
C ILE A 306 10.56 28.12 -48.28
#